data_AF-A0A6G1KSR8-F1
#
_entry.id   AF-A0A6G1KSR8-F1
#
_cell.length_a   1.000
_cell.length_b   1.000
_cell.length_c   1.000
_cell.angle_alpha   90.00
_cell.angle_beta   90.00
_cell.angle_gamma   90.00
#
_symmetry.space_group_name_H-M   'P 1'
#
loop_
_entity.id
_entity.type
_entity.pdbx_description
1 polymer ?
#
loop_
_entity_poly.entity_id
_entity_poly.type
_entity_poly.pdbx_seq_one_letter_code
_entity_poly.pdbx_strand_id
1 'polypeptide(L)'
;MANPIPRCVDTVIIGNGPSALILSYILHGHIPYYIGGHHDPILDSKLSTRPNLLNLTPDLYAHFLSSLRYSTQALPINTLLDTLIRPNADTEINPTSCIEWRYEPEKAIPHVAIGQTPQAGGQWADNPVSASPDISTLSYAEQLSLPGYSYAEHAARNKKEDEGQCDFVRPSKTEVADYLKTYPEAVGISSSIFTGEKVDNVYRTSDGFTIGSLGIQCKHVVLASGIFMVNIPPPALLGPISKLDTVQEPLLVIGSGFSAADVIISAPSNRKVVHLFQWTPERRPSPLRGCHHTAYPEYATVYRQMKLAVIAASKTTNVRSPLMRRKSNPFVAQRDWSTYYEGFPNAQVLQVKREAGEEKATITIRLVSGDIITRSVGGLQYVVGRRGTLDFLAPKLRSEVMGTPATTEETTRTLISGHTLRAKSETSLEVAKAVFIIGSLAGDSLIRHAIGGCVFAAGRILGVLPSSCCSNSSQVSTCSSSTPRSVSPIPPFEPFPTPPTPPPPPPPPPPRSTPSTSTSVSAASTLDISPPVTTNGHVDLHLDRRKLAREVNKASAVNSVWVDSGWWAGGMGGGR
;
A
#
# COMPACT_ATOMS: atom_id res chain seq x y z
N MET A 1 24.78 24.55 -12.58
CA MET A 1 23.96 24.42 -13.81
C MET A 1 23.26 23.08 -13.76
N ALA A 2 22.01 22.97 -14.17
CA ALA A 2 21.35 21.66 -14.26
C ALA A 2 21.98 20.86 -15.42
N ASN A 3 22.28 19.58 -15.19
CA ASN A 3 22.77 18.71 -16.27
C ASN A 3 21.65 18.53 -17.31
N PRO A 4 21.95 18.55 -18.62
CA PRO A 4 20.95 18.24 -19.63
C PRO A 4 20.55 16.77 -19.55
N ILE A 5 19.27 16.48 -19.79
CA ILE A 5 18.78 15.10 -19.87
C ILE A 5 19.47 14.37 -21.04
N PRO A 6 20.09 13.19 -20.84
CA PRO A 6 20.75 12.45 -21.91
C PRO A 6 19.76 12.01 -23.00
N ARG A 7 20.17 12.12 -24.27
CA ARG A 7 19.37 11.68 -25.44
C ARG A 7 19.29 10.17 -25.58
N CYS A 8 20.33 9.45 -25.14
CA CYS A 8 20.38 7.99 -25.14
C CYS A 8 20.87 7.54 -23.76
N VAL A 9 20.21 6.54 -23.20
CA VAL A 9 20.46 6.02 -21.85
C VAL A 9 20.06 4.53 -21.82
N ASP A 10 20.56 3.72 -20.89
CA ASP A 10 20.13 2.31 -20.86
C ASP A 10 18.70 2.18 -20.31
N THR A 11 18.44 2.81 -19.15
CA THR A 11 17.18 2.67 -18.42
C THR A 11 16.54 4.03 -18.13
N VAL A 12 15.22 4.16 -18.37
CA VAL A 12 14.41 5.30 -17.91
C VAL A 12 13.45 4.83 -16.81
N ILE A 13 13.52 5.47 -15.65
CA ILE A 13 12.58 5.31 -14.55
C ILE A 13 11.58 6.47 -14.60
N ILE A 14 10.30 6.16 -14.81
CA ILE A 14 9.20 7.14 -14.91
C ILE A 14 8.62 7.32 -13.51
N GLY A 15 9.00 8.39 -12.84
CA GLY A 15 8.72 8.69 -11.44
C GLY A 15 10.00 9.08 -10.69
N ASN A 16 9.86 9.90 -9.64
CA ASN A 16 10.94 10.37 -8.75
C ASN A 16 10.59 10.16 -7.26
N GLY A 17 9.66 9.25 -6.97
CA GLY A 17 9.29 8.85 -5.60
C GLY A 17 10.25 7.83 -4.98
N PRO A 18 10.01 7.41 -3.72
CA PRO A 18 10.91 6.52 -2.96
C PRO A 18 11.41 5.30 -3.74
N SER A 19 10.53 4.57 -4.44
CA SER A 19 10.92 3.41 -5.26
C SER A 19 11.86 3.75 -6.42
N ALA A 20 11.67 4.92 -7.06
CA ALA A 20 12.57 5.38 -8.11
C ALA A 20 13.95 5.76 -7.55
N LEU A 21 14.00 6.36 -6.36
CA LEU A 21 15.24 6.68 -5.67
C LEU A 21 16.00 5.42 -5.23
N ILE A 22 15.30 4.43 -4.66
CA ILE A 22 15.88 3.12 -4.31
C ILE A 22 16.45 2.42 -5.55
N LEU A 23 15.70 2.36 -6.65
CA LEU A 23 16.20 1.73 -7.87
C LEU A 23 17.38 2.51 -8.45
N SER A 24 17.34 3.85 -8.45
CA SER A 24 18.46 4.68 -8.92
C SER A 24 19.72 4.47 -8.07
N TYR A 25 19.60 4.27 -6.75
CA TYR A 25 20.70 3.90 -5.88
C TYR A 25 21.32 2.55 -6.27
N ILE A 26 20.50 1.52 -6.54
CA ILE A 26 21.00 0.21 -6.99
C ILE A 26 21.68 0.32 -8.36
N LEU A 27 21.07 1.04 -9.31
CA LEU A 27 21.62 1.23 -10.67
C LEU A 27 22.85 2.17 -10.70
N HIS A 28 23.16 2.88 -9.62
CA HIS A 28 24.46 3.56 -9.43
C HIS A 28 25.58 2.61 -8.95
N GLY A 29 25.30 1.31 -8.79
CA GLY A 29 26.27 0.30 -8.36
C GLY A 29 26.20 -0.03 -6.87
N HIS A 30 25.21 0.44 -6.11
CA HIS A 30 25.04 0.05 -4.70
C HIS A 30 24.25 -1.27 -4.60
N ILE A 31 24.98 -2.38 -4.54
CA ILE A 31 24.45 -3.73 -4.63
C ILE A 31 24.17 -4.30 -3.23
N PRO A 32 22.96 -4.82 -2.94
CA PRO A 32 22.65 -5.43 -1.66
C PRO A 32 23.24 -6.85 -1.57
N TYR A 33 23.89 -7.15 -0.45
CA TYR A 33 24.38 -8.47 -0.09
C TYR A 33 23.85 -8.91 1.27
N TYR A 34 23.49 -10.19 1.38
CA TYR A 34 23.22 -10.85 2.64
C TYR A 34 24.52 -11.06 3.44
N ILE A 35 24.49 -10.74 4.74
CA ILE A 35 25.64 -10.88 5.65
C ILE A 35 25.39 -11.86 6.81
N GLY A 36 24.28 -12.62 6.79
CA GLY A 36 23.95 -13.59 7.83
C GLY A 36 23.02 -13.05 8.92
N GLY A 37 22.66 -13.92 9.86
CA GLY A 37 21.99 -13.56 11.11
C GLY A 37 20.46 -13.47 11.04
N HIS A 38 19.83 -13.91 9.94
CA HIS A 38 18.37 -13.96 9.87
C HIS A 38 17.83 -15.09 10.76
N HIS A 39 16.79 -14.80 11.55
CA HIS A 39 16.24 -15.70 12.57
C HIS A 39 15.49 -16.93 12.02
N ASP A 40 15.22 -16.98 10.71
CA ASP A 40 14.65 -18.14 10.01
C ASP A 40 15.82 -18.96 9.41
N PRO A 41 16.13 -20.15 9.95
CA PRO A 41 17.28 -20.94 9.51
C PRO A 41 17.13 -21.49 8.09
N ILE A 42 15.89 -21.62 7.57
CA ILE A 42 15.66 -22.03 6.17
C ILE A 42 16.07 -20.89 5.24
N LEU A 43 15.73 -19.65 5.61
CA LEU A 43 16.08 -18.48 4.81
C LEU A 43 17.58 -18.14 4.93
N ASP A 44 18.12 -18.16 6.15
CA ASP A 44 19.55 -17.92 6.42
C ASP A 44 20.44 -18.91 5.66
N SER A 45 20.11 -20.21 5.68
CA SER A 45 20.84 -21.22 4.90
C SER A 45 20.79 -20.95 3.39
N LYS A 46 19.61 -20.66 2.83
CA LYS A 46 19.45 -20.36 1.39
C LYS A 46 20.26 -19.13 0.98
N LEU A 47 20.20 -18.05 1.75
CA LEU A 47 20.89 -16.79 1.44
C LEU A 47 22.40 -16.87 1.68
N SER A 48 22.85 -17.64 2.67
CA SER A 48 24.29 -17.89 2.89
C SER A 48 24.95 -18.56 1.68
N THR A 49 24.23 -19.40 0.93
CA THR A 49 24.75 -19.99 -0.33
C THR A 49 24.74 -19.01 -1.52
N ARG A 50 23.93 -17.95 -1.46
CA ARG A 50 23.73 -16.97 -2.54
C ARG A 50 23.60 -15.55 -1.98
N PRO A 51 24.71 -14.97 -1.49
CA PRO A 51 24.63 -13.72 -0.74
C PRO A 51 24.34 -12.49 -1.61
N ASN A 52 24.59 -12.52 -2.93
CA ASN A 52 24.22 -11.40 -3.81
C ASN A 52 22.71 -11.34 -3.99
N LEU A 53 22.06 -10.31 -3.46
CA LEU A 53 20.62 -10.20 -3.43
C LEU A 53 20.00 -9.68 -4.73
N LEU A 54 20.76 -9.42 -5.81
CA LEU A 54 20.15 -9.21 -7.13
C LEU A 54 19.55 -10.51 -7.71
N ASN A 55 20.03 -11.67 -7.26
CA ASN A 55 19.56 -12.98 -7.72
C ASN A 55 18.40 -13.52 -6.87
N LEU A 56 17.31 -12.75 -6.76
CA LEU A 56 16.12 -13.17 -6.02
C LEU A 56 15.29 -14.15 -6.86
N THR A 57 15.18 -15.38 -6.38
CA THR A 57 14.40 -16.45 -7.02
C THR A 57 13.25 -16.92 -6.12
N PRO A 58 12.15 -17.44 -6.69
CA PRO A 58 10.93 -17.75 -5.92
C PRO A 58 11.10 -18.76 -4.77
N ASP A 59 12.08 -19.66 -4.84
CA ASP A 59 12.40 -20.61 -3.77
C ASP A 59 12.84 -19.94 -2.46
N LEU A 60 13.36 -18.71 -2.49
CA LEU A 60 13.74 -17.96 -1.28
C LEU A 60 12.54 -17.69 -0.38
N TYR A 61 11.41 -17.30 -0.98
CA TYR A 61 10.18 -16.89 -0.28
C TYR A 61 9.02 -17.90 -0.41
N ALA A 62 9.22 -19.05 -1.07
CA ALA A 62 8.18 -20.05 -1.31
C ALA A 62 7.51 -20.57 -0.02
N HIS A 63 8.23 -20.64 1.10
CA HIS A 63 7.71 -21.10 2.38
C HIS A 63 6.97 -20.03 3.19
N PHE A 64 6.96 -18.76 2.74
CA PHE A 64 6.38 -17.65 3.50
C PHE A 64 4.86 -17.81 3.72
N LEU A 65 4.13 -18.27 2.71
CA LEU A 65 2.68 -18.50 2.81
C LEU A 65 2.31 -19.60 3.81
N SER A 66 3.24 -20.48 4.17
CA SER A 66 3.07 -21.54 5.16
C SER A 66 3.53 -21.15 6.57
N SER A 67 3.95 -19.89 6.78
CA SER A 67 4.52 -19.42 8.03
C SER A 67 3.82 -18.16 8.52
N LEU A 68 3.36 -18.19 9.78
CA LEU A 68 2.72 -17.05 10.44
C LEU A 68 3.70 -15.90 10.77
N ARG A 69 5.01 -16.06 10.51
CA ARG A 69 6.03 -15.03 10.72
C ARG A 69 6.07 -13.98 9.61
N TYR A 70 5.62 -14.32 8.40
CA TYR A 70 5.78 -13.47 7.23
C TYR A 70 4.46 -12.77 6.86
N SER A 71 4.54 -11.50 6.51
CA SER A 71 3.37 -10.72 6.08
C SER A 71 2.89 -11.16 4.70
N THR A 72 1.60 -11.47 4.61
CA THR A 72 0.86 -11.73 3.36
C THR A 72 0.27 -10.45 2.73
N GLN A 73 0.53 -9.28 3.32
CA GLN A 73 -0.03 -7.99 2.87
C GLN A 73 0.78 -7.34 1.73
N ALA A 74 2.02 -7.79 1.51
CA ALA A 74 2.91 -7.34 0.46
C ALA A 74 3.22 -8.50 -0.51
N LEU A 75 3.84 -8.22 -1.66
CA LEU A 75 4.43 -9.26 -2.50
C LEU A 75 5.50 -10.03 -1.72
N PRO A 76 5.63 -11.36 -1.87
CA PRO A 76 6.60 -12.15 -1.12
C PRO A 76 8.05 -11.66 -1.23
N ILE A 77 8.43 -11.08 -2.37
CA ILE A 77 9.75 -10.48 -2.60
C ILE A 77 9.97 -9.17 -1.83
N ASN A 78 8.90 -8.41 -1.59
CA ASN A 78 8.92 -7.20 -0.77
C ASN A 78 8.93 -7.56 0.72
N THR A 79 8.14 -8.56 1.13
CA THR A 79 8.23 -9.16 2.47
C THR A 79 9.64 -9.69 2.74
N LEU A 80 10.28 -10.36 1.78
CA LEU A 80 11.65 -10.88 1.91
C LEU A 80 12.66 -9.78 2.21
N LEU A 81 12.65 -8.69 1.43
CA LEU A 81 13.60 -7.60 1.67
C LEU A 81 13.27 -6.82 2.96
N ASP A 82 11.99 -6.65 3.30
CA ASP A 82 11.55 -6.04 4.56
C ASP A 82 12.10 -6.82 5.78
N THR A 83 12.00 -8.15 5.80
CA THR A 83 12.52 -8.97 6.93
C THR A 83 14.05 -9.09 6.94
N LEU A 84 14.74 -8.87 5.82
CA LEU A 84 16.20 -8.86 5.79
C LEU A 84 16.80 -7.51 6.19
N ILE A 85 16.17 -6.39 5.81
CA ILE A 85 16.65 -5.04 6.18
C ILE A 85 16.35 -4.75 7.65
N ARG A 86 15.20 -5.24 8.14
CA ARG A 86 14.79 -5.12 9.55
C ARG A 86 14.20 -6.44 10.05
N PRO A 87 15.03 -7.43 10.41
CA PRO A 87 14.52 -8.67 10.99
C PRO A 87 13.70 -8.35 12.25
N ASN A 88 12.54 -9.00 12.42
CA ASN A 88 11.65 -8.79 13.56
C ASN A 88 11.20 -7.33 13.79
N ALA A 89 11.16 -6.48 12.75
CA ALA A 89 10.84 -5.05 12.88
C ALA A 89 9.57 -4.73 13.71
N ASP A 90 8.54 -5.57 13.64
CA ASP A 90 7.29 -5.32 14.35
C ASP A 90 7.40 -5.60 15.88
N THR A 91 8.39 -6.38 16.33
CA THR A 91 8.62 -6.74 17.74
C THR A 91 9.90 -6.17 18.35
N GLU A 92 10.91 -5.86 17.56
CA GLU A 92 12.23 -5.39 18.01
C GLU A 92 12.48 -3.91 17.67
N ILE A 93 13.29 -3.25 18.51
CA ILE A 93 13.72 -1.86 18.34
C ILE A 93 15.10 -1.88 17.68
N ASN A 94 15.25 -1.13 16.59
CA ASN A 94 16.49 -1.02 15.80
C ASN A 94 17.25 -2.35 15.60
N PRO A 95 16.57 -3.40 15.07
CA PRO A 95 17.21 -4.67 14.80
C PRO A 95 18.33 -4.50 13.77
N THR A 96 19.45 -5.20 13.97
CA THR A 96 20.58 -5.20 13.04
C THR A 96 20.14 -5.74 11.68
N SER A 97 20.44 -5.00 10.61
CA SER A 97 20.17 -5.41 9.23
C SER A 97 20.97 -6.67 8.87
N CYS A 98 20.33 -7.63 8.21
CA CYS A 98 21.00 -8.77 7.58
C CYS A 98 21.57 -8.42 6.18
N ILE A 99 21.54 -7.14 5.79
CA ILE A 99 22.00 -6.65 4.48
C ILE A 99 23.07 -5.58 4.62
N GLU A 100 24.12 -5.73 3.83
CA GLU A 100 25.14 -4.73 3.52
C GLU A 100 24.94 -4.18 2.10
N TRP A 101 25.13 -2.87 1.91
CA TRP A 101 25.09 -2.22 0.60
C TRP A 101 26.50 -1.93 0.10
N ARG A 102 26.99 -2.73 -0.85
CA ARG A 102 28.36 -2.62 -1.38
C ARG A 102 28.38 -1.76 -2.63
N TYR A 103 29.34 -0.84 -2.73
CA TYR A 103 29.52 0.00 -3.91
C TYR A 103 30.43 -0.68 -4.94
N GLU A 104 29.83 -1.05 -6.07
CA GLU A 104 30.43 -1.78 -7.19
C GLU A 104 30.19 -0.96 -8.47
N PRO A 105 30.97 0.12 -8.72
CA PRO A 105 30.73 1.08 -9.80
C PRO A 105 30.81 0.44 -11.21
N GLU A 106 31.52 -0.66 -11.36
CA GLU A 106 31.56 -1.46 -12.60
C GLU A 106 30.22 -2.12 -12.95
N LYS A 107 29.28 -2.20 -11.99
CA LYS A 107 27.91 -2.66 -12.18
C LYS A 107 26.90 -1.52 -12.35
N ALA A 108 27.35 -0.26 -12.35
CA ALA A 108 26.48 0.87 -12.58
C ALA A 108 25.90 0.86 -14.01
N ILE A 109 24.61 1.12 -14.14
CA ILE A 109 23.88 1.16 -15.40
C ILE A 109 23.54 2.63 -15.71
N PRO A 110 23.87 3.17 -16.90
CA PRO A 110 23.44 4.51 -17.28
C PRO A 110 21.91 4.62 -17.24
N HIS A 111 21.39 5.42 -16.33
CA HIS A 111 19.95 5.56 -16.11
C HIS A 111 19.54 6.99 -15.73
N VAL A 112 18.25 7.28 -15.89
CA VAL A 112 17.61 8.52 -15.40
C VAL A 112 16.29 8.22 -14.71
N ALA A 113 15.98 8.94 -13.64
CA ALA A 113 14.69 8.93 -12.98
C ALA A 113 14.01 10.29 -13.17
N ILE A 114 12.84 10.30 -13.81
CA ILE A 114 12.19 11.52 -14.30
C ILE A 114 10.81 11.64 -13.67
N GLY A 115 10.54 12.72 -12.94
CA GLY A 115 9.24 12.97 -12.33
C GLY A 115 8.78 14.42 -12.40
N GLN A 116 7.45 14.58 -12.52
CA GLN A 116 6.80 15.88 -12.71
C GLN A 116 6.79 16.75 -11.44
N THR A 117 7.02 16.19 -10.26
CA THR A 117 7.04 16.99 -9.02
C THR A 117 8.28 17.88 -8.96
N PRO A 118 8.21 19.09 -8.37
CA PRO A 118 9.33 20.05 -8.38
C PRO A 118 10.60 19.56 -7.66
N GLN A 119 10.45 18.56 -6.78
CA GLN A 119 11.52 17.96 -5.98
C GLN A 119 11.35 16.44 -5.95
N ALA A 120 12.41 15.73 -5.59
CA ALA A 120 12.39 14.29 -5.37
C ALA A 120 11.48 13.90 -4.18
N GLY A 121 11.02 12.65 -4.17
CA GLY A 121 10.04 12.14 -3.20
C GLY A 121 8.64 11.92 -3.78
N GLY A 122 8.39 12.29 -5.04
CA GLY A 122 7.11 12.05 -5.72
C GLY A 122 5.95 12.68 -4.94
N GLN A 123 4.92 11.89 -4.60
CA GLN A 123 3.74 12.41 -3.86
C GLN A 123 4.04 13.08 -2.51
N TRP A 124 5.22 12.85 -1.91
CA TRP A 124 5.66 13.54 -0.70
C TRP A 124 6.03 15.01 -0.96
N ALA A 125 6.53 15.32 -2.16
CA ALA A 125 6.84 16.67 -2.64
C ALA A 125 5.61 17.40 -3.25
N ASP A 126 4.41 16.81 -3.16
CA ASP A 126 3.14 17.35 -3.63
C ASP A 126 2.22 17.66 -2.44
N ASN A 127 1.40 18.72 -2.49
CA ASN A 127 0.42 19.03 -1.45
C ASN A 127 -1.00 19.24 -2.02
N PRO A 128 -1.68 18.14 -2.42
CA PRO A 128 -2.95 18.18 -3.16
C PRO A 128 -4.20 18.43 -2.30
N VAL A 129 -4.05 18.55 -0.99
CA VAL A 129 -5.14 18.68 0.00
C VAL A 129 -4.78 19.79 0.98
N SER A 130 -5.75 20.59 1.40
CA SER A 130 -5.57 21.65 2.41
C SER A 130 -5.51 21.06 3.83
N ALA A 131 -4.52 20.21 4.05
CA ALA A 131 -4.18 19.65 5.36
C ALA A 131 -2.85 20.26 5.84
N SER A 132 -2.62 20.26 7.15
CA SER A 132 -1.41 20.83 7.74
C SER A 132 -0.17 20.09 7.24
N PRO A 133 0.90 20.80 6.84
CA PRO A 133 2.19 20.18 6.47
C PRO A 133 2.82 19.39 7.64
N ASP A 134 2.41 19.71 8.88
CA ASP A 134 2.97 19.13 10.11
C ASP A 134 2.27 17.84 10.56
N ILE A 135 1.34 17.30 9.76
CA ILE A 135 0.71 16.00 10.07
C ILE A 135 1.76 14.90 10.07
N SER A 136 1.83 14.15 11.18
CA SER A 136 2.63 12.95 11.34
C SER A 136 2.25 11.86 10.33
N THR A 137 3.26 11.18 9.79
CA THR A 137 3.09 9.98 8.98
C THR A 137 2.33 8.86 9.69
N LEU A 138 1.84 7.88 8.92
CA LEU A 138 1.36 6.61 9.46
C LEU A 138 2.52 5.70 9.85
N SER A 139 3.51 5.53 8.98
CA SER A 139 4.71 4.75 9.27
C SER A 139 5.64 5.47 10.23
N TYR A 140 6.37 4.70 11.04
CA TYR A 140 7.42 5.22 11.91
C TYR A 140 8.66 5.63 11.12
N ALA A 141 9.49 6.53 11.66
CA ALA A 141 10.71 7.05 11.05
C ALA A 141 11.59 5.96 10.41
N GLU A 142 11.88 4.90 11.17
CA GLU A 142 12.74 3.81 10.73
C GLU A 142 12.08 2.86 9.68
N GLN A 143 10.80 3.03 9.35
CA GLN A 143 10.10 2.36 8.23
C GLN A 143 10.07 3.22 6.94
N LEU A 144 10.59 4.45 7.00
CA LEU A 144 10.64 5.42 5.91
C LEU A 144 12.07 5.59 5.36
N SER A 145 13.07 5.08 6.06
CA SER A 145 14.48 5.06 5.63
C SER A 145 14.67 4.35 4.29
N LEU A 146 15.49 4.97 3.44
CA LEU A 146 16.00 4.42 2.18
C LEU A 146 17.43 3.87 2.37
N PRO A 147 17.90 2.98 1.48
CA PRO A 147 19.26 2.44 1.50
C PRO A 147 20.37 3.50 1.49
N GLY A 148 21.46 3.27 2.22
CA GLY A 148 22.66 4.12 2.19
C GLY A 148 22.58 5.47 2.90
N TYR A 149 21.38 5.95 3.24
CA TYR A 149 21.18 7.15 4.06
C TYR A 149 19.81 7.10 4.73
N SER A 150 19.77 6.76 6.01
CA SER A 150 18.55 6.58 6.80
C SER A 150 17.90 7.90 7.22
N TYR A 151 16.65 7.85 7.66
CA TYR A 151 15.97 9.02 8.24
C TYR A 151 16.66 9.49 9.53
N ALA A 152 17.18 8.57 10.36
CA ALA A 152 17.85 8.92 11.62
C ALA A 152 19.14 9.72 11.38
N GLU A 153 19.95 9.32 10.39
CA GLU A 153 21.15 10.09 9.98
C GLU A 153 20.79 11.48 9.45
N HIS A 154 19.64 11.62 8.78
CA HIS A 154 19.13 12.92 8.33
C HIS A 154 18.66 13.80 9.48
N ALA A 155 17.90 13.25 10.45
CA ALA A 155 17.45 13.98 11.63
C ALA A 155 18.63 14.48 12.49
N ALA A 156 19.63 13.62 12.71
CA ALA A 156 20.86 13.96 13.43
C ALA A 156 21.67 15.06 12.71
N ARG A 157 21.88 14.93 11.39
CA ARG A 157 22.59 15.94 10.58
C ARG A 157 21.93 17.32 10.65
N ASN A 158 20.59 17.36 10.73
CA ASN A 158 19.80 18.58 10.82
C ASN A 158 19.61 19.12 12.25
N LYS A 159 20.25 18.51 13.27
CA LYS A 159 20.22 18.92 14.69
C LYS A 159 18.81 19.09 15.26
N LYS A 160 17.84 18.31 14.77
CA LYS A 160 16.44 18.39 15.22
C LYS A 160 16.12 17.51 16.43
N GLU A 161 16.93 16.50 16.69
CA GLU A 161 16.74 15.51 17.76
C GLU A 161 18.10 15.16 18.39
N ASP A 162 18.11 14.85 19.70
CA ASP A 162 19.29 14.28 20.35
C ASP A 162 19.56 12.86 19.82
N GLU A 163 20.83 12.46 19.77
CA GLU A 163 21.26 11.16 19.24
C GLU A 163 20.60 9.99 20.01
N GLY A 164 19.64 9.33 19.37
CA GLY A 164 18.90 8.19 19.92
C GLY A 164 17.38 8.38 20.07
N GLN A 165 16.79 9.50 19.62
CA GLN A 165 15.39 9.83 19.90
C GLN A 165 14.36 9.51 18.79
N CYS A 166 14.78 8.95 17.65
CA CYS A 166 13.89 8.60 16.53
C CYS A 166 12.93 7.40 16.77
N ASP A 167 13.12 6.65 17.86
CA ASP A 167 12.42 5.39 18.11
C ASP A 167 10.91 5.56 18.23
N PHE A 168 10.17 4.90 17.33
CA PHE A 168 8.72 5.03 17.23
C PHE A 168 8.25 6.49 17.06
N VAL A 169 9.08 7.38 16.50
CA VAL A 169 8.66 8.71 16.04
C VAL A 169 7.89 8.57 14.73
N ARG A 170 6.81 9.34 14.58
CA ARG A 170 6.08 9.49 13.31
C ARG A 170 6.36 10.90 12.79
N PRO A 171 7.40 11.09 11.95
CA PRO A 171 7.81 12.42 11.49
C PRO A 171 6.69 13.10 10.72
N SER A 172 6.74 14.43 10.61
CA SER A 172 5.76 15.16 9.78
C SER A 172 5.93 14.82 8.30
N LYS A 173 4.86 15.03 7.51
CA LYS A 173 4.93 14.95 6.04
C LYS A 173 6.07 15.83 5.49
N THR A 174 6.26 17.03 6.03
CA THR A 174 7.33 17.97 5.65
C THR A 174 8.72 17.39 5.87
N GLU A 175 8.96 16.76 7.02
CA GLU A 175 10.27 16.19 7.35
C GLU A 175 10.62 14.99 6.46
N VAL A 176 9.62 14.17 6.12
CA VAL A 176 9.81 13.08 5.15
C VAL A 176 10.03 13.62 3.73
N ALA A 177 9.36 14.71 3.36
CA ALA A 177 9.58 15.37 2.07
C ALA A 177 11.00 15.97 1.97
N ASP A 178 11.49 16.64 3.02
CA ASP A 178 12.85 17.19 3.06
C ASP A 178 13.92 16.08 3.04
N TYR A 179 13.71 15.00 3.80
CA TYR A 179 14.54 13.79 3.74
C TYR A 179 14.63 13.21 2.32
N LEU A 180 13.49 12.96 1.67
CA LEU A 180 13.44 12.37 0.32
C LEU A 180 13.99 13.31 -0.76
N LYS A 181 13.89 14.62 -0.56
CA LYS A 181 14.48 15.66 -1.40
C LYS A 181 16.01 15.71 -1.27
N THR A 182 16.54 15.56 -0.05
CA THR A 182 17.99 15.56 0.23
C THR A 182 18.66 14.22 -0.11
N TYR A 183 17.92 13.11 -0.08
CA TYR A 183 18.46 11.77 -0.32
C TYR A 183 19.34 11.65 -1.57
N PRO A 184 18.96 12.15 -2.77
CA PRO A 184 19.79 12.04 -3.97
C PRO A 184 21.20 12.62 -3.84
N GLU A 185 21.35 13.70 -3.10
CA GLU A 185 22.64 14.35 -2.84
C GLU A 185 23.43 13.56 -1.80
N ALA A 186 22.76 13.15 -0.72
CA ALA A 186 23.37 12.41 0.38
C ALA A 186 23.97 11.05 -0.03
N VAL A 187 23.40 10.37 -1.04
CA VAL A 187 23.92 9.11 -1.59
C VAL A 187 24.55 9.25 -2.99
N GLY A 188 24.80 10.47 -3.47
CA GLY A 188 25.58 10.72 -4.69
C GLY A 188 24.90 10.42 -6.04
N ILE A 189 23.57 10.22 -6.06
CA ILE A 189 22.80 9.83 -7.26
C ILE A 189 22.12 11.00 -7.98
N SER A 190 22.26 12.24 -7.48
CA SER A 190 21.61 13.44 -8.01
C SER A 190 21.76 13.67 -9.52
N SER A 191 22.84 13.20 -10.14
CA SER A 191 23.09 13.38 -11.59
C SER A 191 22.06 12.66 -12.48
N SER A 192 21.37 11.65 -11.97
CA SER A 192 20.31 10.91 -12.68
C SER A 192 18.90 11.32 -12.30
N ILE A 193 18.69 12.23 -11.33
CA ILE A 193 17.35 12.59 -10.84
C ILE A 193 16.86 13.89 -11.47
N PHE A 194 15.84 13.79 -12.32
CA PHE A 194 15.23 14.91 -13.04
C PHE A 194 13.83 15.20 -12.48
N THR A 195 13.61 16.45 -12.09
CA THR A 195 12.41 16.92 -11.38
C THR A 195 11.73 18.05 -12.16
N GLY A 196 10.42 18.21 -11.99
CA GLY A 196 9.59 19.15 -12.76
C GLY A 196 9.28 18.70 -14.20
N GLU A 197 9.76 17.53 -14.62
CA GLU A 197 9.73 17.08 -16.02
C GLU A 197 8.53 16.18 -16.31
N LYS A 198 7.83 16.43 -17.43
CA LYS A 198 6.66 15.65 -17.84
C LYS A 198 7.03 14.59 -18.88
N VAL A 199 6.95 13.33 -18.47
CA VAL A 199 6.97 12.17 -19.38
C VAL A 199 5.62 12.01 -20.07
N ASP A 200 5.65 11.92 -21.40
CA ASP A 200 4.48 11.68 -22.26
C ASP A 200 4.91 11.01 -23.57
N ASN A 201 3.96 10.41 -24.29
CA ASN A 201 4.18 9.67 -25.54
C ASN A 201 5.34 8.66 -25.46
N VAL A 202 5.30 7.75 -24.49
CA VAL A 202 6.28 6.66 -24.36
C VAL A 202 5.86 5.48 -25.24
N TYR A 203 6.68 5.11 -26.20
CA TYR A 203 6.40 4.00 -27.13
C TYR A 203 7.59 3.07 -27.34
N ARG A 204 7.30 1.83 -27.71
CA ARG A 204 8.29 0.79 -28.05
C ARG A 204 8.79 0.98 -29.48
N THR A 205 10.09 0.79 -29.69
CA THR A 205 10.77 0.74 -31.00
C THR A 205 11.29 -0.68 -31.26
N SER A 206 12.02 -0.90 -32.37
CA SER A 206 12.72 -2.17 -32.65
C SER A 206 13.71 -2.55 -31.55
N ASP A 207 14.48 -1.55 -31.09
CA ASP A 207 15.70 -1.74 -30.27
C ASP A 207 15.53 -1.27 -28.81
N GLY A 208 14.29 -0.96 -28.40
CA GLY A 208 13.98 -0.48 -27.06
C GLY A 208 12.72 0.38 -27.03
N PHE A 209 12.85 1.61 -26.53
CA PHE A 209 11.78 2.57 -26.30
C PHE A 209 12.23 4.00 -26.60
N THR A 210 11.26 4.86 -26.88
CA THR A 210 11.43 6.31 -26.98
C THR A 210 10.47 7.01 -26.02
N ILE A 211 10.99 7.98 -25.26
CA ILE A 211 10.24 8.94 -24.44
C ILE A 211 9.93 10.15 -25.32
N GLY A 212 8.77 10.16 -25.99
CA GLY A 212 8.45 11.12 -27.04
C GLY A 212 8.48 12.58 -26.59
N SER A 213 7.99 12.90 -25.38
CA SER A 213 7.97 14.28 -24.87
C SER A 213 9.35 14.88 -24.62
N LEU A 214 10.36 14.04 -24.34
CA LEU A 214 11.71 14.48 -23.97
C LEU A 214 12.76 14.14 -25.04
N GLY A 215 12.42 13.30 -26.03
CA GLY A 215 13.33 12.83 -27.07
C GLY A 215 14.50 12.03 -26.49
N ILE A 216 14.19 11.06 -25.63
CA ILE A 216 15.14 10.13 -25.00
C ILE A 216 14.91 8.73 -25.60
N GLN A 217 15.98 8.00 -25.92
CA GLN A 217 15.96 6.60 -26.29
C GLN A 217 16.52 5.73 -25.16
N CYS A 218 15.91 4.58 -24.90
CA CYS A 218 16.38 3.64 -23.87
C CYS A 218 16.02 2.17 -24.17
N LYS A 219 16.73 1.24 -23.53
CA LYS A 219 16.48 -0.21 -23.65
C LYS A 219 15.41 -0.70 -22.67
N HIS A 220 15.36 -0.11 -21.48
CA HIS A 220 14.47 -0.50 -20.38
C HIS A 220 13.60 0.68 -19.91
N VAL A 221 12.33 0.40 -19.63
CA VAL A 221 11.40 1.35 -19.01
C VAL A 221 10.93 0.80 -17.67
N VAL A 222 11.06 1.59 -16.60
CA VAL A 222 10.57 1.26 -15.27
C VAL A 222 9.47 2.24 -14.87
N LEU A 223 8.27 1.73 -14.65
CA LEU A 223 7.14 2.51 -14.21
C LEU A 223 7.17 2.60 -12.67
N ALA A 224 7.46 3.81 -12.18
CA ALA A 224 7.53 4.16 -10.75
C ALA A 224 6.62 5.36 -10.43
N SER A 225 5.64 5.65 -11.30
CA SER A 225 4.79 6.84 -11.26
C SER A 225 3.75 6.83 -10.13
N GLY A 226 3.42 5.64 -9.63
CA GLY A 226 2.51 5.41 -8.52
C GLY A 226 1.01 5.50 -8.88
N ILE A 227 0.17 5.22 -7.88
CA ILE A 227 -1.30 5.12 -8.04
C ILE A 227 -2.07 6.33 -7.47
N PHE A 228 -1.38 7.43 -7.19
CA PHE A 228 -1.92 8.59 -6.50
C PHE A 228 -1.60 9.90 -7.24
N MET A 229 -1.64 9.91 -8.58
CA MET A 229 -1.32 11.08 -9.40
C MET A 229 -2.56 11.96 -9.66
N VAL A 230 -3.69 11.32 -9.98
CA VAL A 230 -4.93 11.96 -10.42
C VAL A 230 -5.87 12.15 -9.23
N ASN A 231 -6.18 13.40 -8.90
CA ASN A 231 -7.25 13.72 -7.95
C ASN A 231 -8.61 13.42 -8.59
N ILE A 232 -9.51 12.75 -7.87
CA ILE A 232 -10.90 12.58 -8.31
C ILE A 232 -11.60 13.93 -8.11
N PRO A 233 -12.07 14.61 -9.17
CA PRO A 233 -12.69 15.92 -9.03
C PRO A 233 -14.06 15.82 -8.33
N PRO A 234 -14.50 16.88 -7.63
CA PRO A 234 -15.85 16.93 -7.09
C PRO A 234 -16.89 16.86 -8.22
N PRO A 235 -18.04 16.17 -8.02
CA PRO A 235 -19.15 16.18 -8.97
C PRO A 235 -19.61 17.61 -9.28
N ALA A 236 -20.11 17.85 -10.50
CA ALA A 236 -20.54 19.17 -10.97
C ALA A 236 -21.54 19.88 -10.02
N LEU A 237 -22.37 19.10 -9.31
CA LEU A 237 -23.28 19.57 -8.26
C LEU A 237 -22.58 20.40 -7.16
N LEU A 238 -21.33 20.07 -6.83
CA LEU A 238 -20.52 20.77 -5.84
C LEU A 238 -19.69 21.93 -6.44
N GLY A 239 -19.79 22.16 -7.75
CA GLY A 239 -19.10 23.24 -8.46
C GLY A 239 -19.22 24.62 -7.78
N PRO A 240 -20.41 25.08 -7.34
CA PRO A 240 -20.59 26.41 -6.73
C PRO A 240 -19.77 26.65 -5.45
N ILE A 241 -19.39 25.57 -4.74
CA ILE A 241 -18.62 25.60 -3.48
C ILE A 241 -17.19 25.09 -3.62
N SER A 242 -16.81 24.59 -4.80
CA SER A 242 -15.50 23.97 -5.06
C SER A 242 -14.28 24.87 -4.89
N LYS A 243 -14.48 26.20 -4.84
CA LYS A 243 -13.44 27.21 -4.63
C LYS A 243 -13.71 28.13 -3.42
N LEU A 244 -14.69 27.81 -2.59
CA LEU A 244 -14.92 28.54 -1.34
C LEU A 244 -13.94 28.05 -0.27
N ASP A 245 -13.35 28.98 0.49
CA ASP A 245 -12.68 28.69 1.75
C ASP A 245 -12.72 29.86 2.75
N THR A 246 -13.94 30.26 3.11
CA THR A 246 -14.22 31.24 4.16
C THR A 246 -14.01 30.57 5.52
N VAL A 247 -12.92 30.90 6.21
CA VAL A 247 -12.43 30.19 7.41
C VAL A 247 -13.40 30.28 8.60
N GLN A 248 -14.15 31.37 8.69
CA GLN A 248 -15.14 31.64 9.74
C GLN A 248 -16.42 30.79 9.58
N GLU A 249 -16.70 30.32 8.37
CA GLU A 249 -17.89 29.55 8.02
C GLU A 249 -17.60 28.03 8.01
N PRO A 250 -18.63 27.17 8.15
CA PRO A 250 -18.43 25.72 8.31
C PRO A 250 -17.73 25.07 7.10
N LEU A 251 -16.83 24.13 7.37
CA LEU A 251 -16.11 23.37 6.36
C LEU A 251 -16.86 22.07 6.00
N LEU A 252 -17.21 21.89 4.73
CA LEU A 252 -17.71 20.62 4.20
C LEU A 252 -16.55 19.69 3.87
N VAL A 253 -16.46 18.54 4.55
CA VAL A 253 -15.49 17.48 4.25
C VAL A 253 -16.23 16.28 3.67
N ILE A 254 -15.81 15.81 2.49
CA ILE A 254 -16.40 14.63 1.85
C ILE A 254 -15.32 13.57 1.62
N GLY A 255 -15.40 12.47 2.37
CA GLY A 255 -14.42 11.38 2.33
C GLY A 255 -14.55 10.46 3.55
N SER A 256 -13.78 9.37 3.61
CA SER A 256 -13.82 8.44 4.76
C SER A 256 -12.49 7.76 5.10
N GLY A 257 -11.40 8.21 4.45
CA GLY A 257 -10.03 7.71 4.64
C GLY A 257 -9.10 8.72 5.32
N PHE A 258 -7.80 8.44 5.29
CA PHE A 258 -6.77 9.26 5.95
C PHE A 258 -6.83 10.74 5.56
N SER A 259 -6.85 11.08 4.26
CA SER A 259 -6.94 12.48 3.80
C SER A 259 -8.19 13.23 4.30
N ALA A 260 -9.28 12.53 4.63
CA ALA A 260 -10.44 13.15 5.28
C ALA A 260 -10.17 13.43 6.76
N ALA A 261 -9.56 12.47 7.47
CA ALA A 261 -9.10 12.70 8.84
C ALA A 261 -8.06 13.83 8.92
N ASP A 262 -7.09 13.85 8.02
CA ASP A 262 -6.03 14.88 7.92
C ASP A 262 -6.64 16.29 7.83
N VAL A 263 -7.63 16.50 6.96
CA VAL A 263 -8.37 17.75 6.86
C VAL A 263 -9.13 18.08 8.15
N ILE A 264 -9.82 17.11 8.75
CA ILE A 264 -10.59 17.32 9.99
C ILE A 264 -9.68 17.71 11.15
N ILE A 265 -8.52 17.04 11.26
CA ILE A 265 -7.44 17.27 12.23
C ILE A 265 -6.83 18.66 12.04
N SER A 266 -6.59 19.08 10.79
CA SER A 266 -5.93 20.34 10.45
C SER A 266 -6.84 21.56 10.50
N ALA A 267 -8.16 21.38 10.37
CA ALA A 267 -9.10 22.49 10.43
C ALA A 267 -9.03 23.19 11.81
N PRO A 268 -9.17 24.53 11.87
CA PRO A 268 -9.13 25.27 13.14
C PRO A 268 -10.06 24.69 14.20
N SER A 269 -9.65 24.68 15.47
CA SER A 269 -10.40 24.05 16.57
C SER A 269 -11.80 24.66 16.79
N ASN A 270 -11.99 25.91 16.37
CA ASN A 270 -13.25 26.66 16.38
C ASN A 270 -14.00 26.66 15.04
N ARG A 271 -13.46 26.08 13.96
CA ARG A 271 -14.19 25.97 12.68
C ARG A 271 -15.08 24.74 12.71
N LYS A 272 -16.40 24.93 12.57
CA LYS A 272 -17.34 23.82 12.51
C LYS A 272 -17.07 22.96 11.27
N VAL A 273 -17.00 21.65 11.43
CA VAL A 273 -16.86 20.68 10.34
C VAL A 273 -18.19 19.95 10.11
N VAL A 274 -18.63 19.94 8.85
CA VAL A 274 -19.72 19.11 8.33
C VAL A 274 -19.10 17.97 7.54
N HIS A 275 -19.14 16.75 8.06
CA HIS A 275 -18.41 15.60 7.50
C HIS A 275 -19.36 14.57 6.89
N LEU A 276 -19.35 14.43 5.57
CA LEU A 276 -20.09 13.41 4.82
C LEU A 276 -19.15 12.25 4.47
N PHE A 277 -19.48 11.04 4.91
CA PHE A 277 -18.58 9.89 4.79
C PHE A 277 -19.31 8.59 4.45
N GLN A 278 -18.68 7.74 3.63
CA GLN A 278 -19.17 6.39 3.39
C GLN A 278 -18.94 5.51 4.64
N TRP A 279 -19.98 4.78 5.06
CA TRP A 279 -19.97 3.90 6.21
C TRP A 279 -20.62 2.55 5.90
N THR A 280 -19.78 1.56 5.58
CA THR A 280 -20.19 0.19 5.25
C THR A 280 -19.21 -0.82 5.87
N PRO A 281 -19.13 -0.93 7.21
CA PRO A 281 -18.00 -1.58 7.90
C PRO A 281 -17.81 -3.09 7.62
N GLU A 282 -18.82 -3.75 7.07
CA GLU A 282 -18.82 -5.17 6.66
C GLU A 282 -18.22 -5.36 5.26
N ARG A 283 -18.54 -4.47 4.31
CA ARG A 283 -18.13 -4.58 2.90
C ARG A 283 -16.88 -3.77 2.56
N ARG A 284 -16.72 -2.61 3.22
CA ARG A 284 -15.63 -1.65 3.00
C ARG A 284 -15.43 -0.85 4.29
N PRO A 285 -14.69 -1.38 5.29
CA PRO A 285 -14.36 -0.63 6.48
C PRO A 285 -13.55 0.62 6.14
N SER A 286 -13.78 1.71 6.88
CA SER A 286 -12.87 2.88 6.84
C SER A 286 -11.48 2.42 7.28
N PRO A 287 -10.39 2.85 6.61
CA PRO A 287 -9.03 2.48 7.01
C PRO A 287 -8.66 3.02 8.39
N LEU A 288 -9.36 4.05 8.89
CA LEU A 288 -9.22 4.56 10.25
C LEU A 288 -9.66 3.53 11.32
N ARG A 289 -10.38 2.46 10.93
CA ARG A 289 -10.63 1.28 11.78
C ARG A 289 -9.33 0.59 12.20
N GLY A 290 -8.29 0.70 11.38
CA GLY A 290 -6.93 0.24 11.66
C GLY A 290 -6.36 0.86 12.93
N CYS A 291 -6.50 2.18 13.06
CA CYS A 291 -5.72 3.01 13.98
C CYS A 291 -5.84 2.64 15.46
N HIS A 292 -4.78 2.05 16.04
CA HIS A 292 -4.66 1.82 17.47
C HIS A 292 -4.64 3.14 18.26
N HIS A 293 -5.46 3.21 19.30
CA HIS A 293 -5.81 4.47 19.99
C HIS A 293 -4.68 5.14 20.79
N THR A 294 -3.52 4.49 20.96
CA THR A 294 -2.31 5.06 21.57
C THR A 294 -1.23 5.44 20.55
N ALA A 295 -1.11 4.71 19.44
CA ALA A 295 -0.13 4.97 18.39
C ALA A 295 -0.62 6.04 17.41
N TYR A 296 -1.93 6.04 17.13
CA TYR A 296 -2.64 6.89 16.19
C TYR A 296 -3.83 7.60 16.86
N PRO A 297 -3.62 8.30 18.00
CA PRO A 297 -4.69 8.91 18.79
C PRO A 297 -5.57 9.89 18.01
N GLU A 298 -5.00 10.60 17.05
CA GLU A 298 -5.66 11.56 16.17
C GLU A 298 -6.67 10.89 15.22
N TYR A 299 -6.20 9.89 14.47
CA TYR A 299 -7.02 9.10 13.55
C TYR A 299 -8.09 8.27 14.26
N ALA A 300 -7.72 7.65 15.38
CA ALA A 300 -8.66 6.91 16.24
C ALA A 300 -9.75 7.82 16.83
N THR A 301 -9.44 9.10 17.10
CA THR A 301 -10.43 10.10 17.54
C THR A 301 -11.42 10.43 16.42
N VAL A 302 -10.95 10.71 15.20
CA VAL A 302 -11.85 10.95 14.05
C VAL A 302 -12.76 9.74 13.80
N TYR A 303 -12.20 8.53 13.79
CA TYR A 303 -12.99 7.29 13.62
C TYR A 303 -14.03 7.09 14.72
N ARG A 304 -13.72 7.46 15.96
CA ARG A 304 -14.70 7.45 17.07
C ARG A 304 -15.84 8.43 16.81
N GLN A 305 -15.59 9.62 16.28
CA GLN A 305 -16.65 10.58 15.96
C GLN A 305 -17.53 10.11 14.80
N MET A 306 -16.95 9.45 13.78
CA MET A 306 -17.72 8.78 12.73
C MET A 306 -18.65 7.70 13.32
N LYS A 307 -18.17 6.86 14.25
CA LYS A 307 -19.01 5.88 14.96
C LYS A 307 -20.15 6.53 15.76
N LEU A 308 -19.87 7.62 16.48
CA LEU A 308 -20.89 8.31 17.28
C LEU A 308 -21.98 8.92 16.39
N ALA A 309 -21.60 9.52 15.26
CA ALA A 309 -22.55 10.02 14.26
C ALA A 309 -23.46 8.91 13.69
N VAL A 310 -22.92 7.71 13.45
CA VAL A 310 -23.72 6.54 13.01
C VAL A 310 -24.70 6.09 14.08
N ILE A 311 -24.29 6.05 15.35
CA ILE A 311 -25.17 5.68 16.48
C ILE A 311 -26.25 6.74 16.72
N ALA A 312 -25.96 8.02 16.45
CA ALA A 312 -26.95 9.09 16.51
C ALA A 312 -27.96 8.98 15.35
N ALA A 313 -27.49 8.73 14.13
CA ALA A 313 -28.34 8.61 12.93
C ALA A 313 -29.27 7.38 12.94
N SER A 314 -28.94 6.32 13.70
CA SER A 314 -29.77 5.12 13.81
C SER A 314 -30.81 5.16 14.94
N LYS A 315 -30.79 6.19 15.81
CA LYS A 315 -31.73 6.33 16.92
C LYS A 315 -32.83 7.33 16.58
N THR A 316 -34.06 6.83 16.45
CA THR A 316 -35.27 7.65 16.28
C THR A 316 -35.76 8.36 17.55
N THR A 317 -35.11 8.15 18.70
CA THR A 317 -35.52 8.77 19.99
C THR A 317 -34.33 9.22 20.86
N ASN A 318 -34.53 10.35 21.54
CA ASN A 318 -33.60 10.94 22.49
C ASN A 318 -33.36 10.03 23.71
N VAL A 319 -32.22 9.36 23.75
CA VAL A 319 -31.69 8.73 24.97
C VAL A 319 -30.31 9.31 25.25
N ARG A 320 -30.15 9.96 26.41
CA ARG A 320 -28.88 10.53 26.88
C ARG A 320 -27.75 9.49 26.74
N SER A 321 -26.64 9.93 26.15
CA SER A 321 -25.45 9.10 25.97
C SER A 321 -24.90 8.61 27.32
N PRO A 322 -24.45 7.34 27.41
CA PRO A 322 -23.86 6.84 28.65
C PRO A 322 -22.59 7.61 29.00
N LEU A 323 -22.44 7.92 30.29
CA LEU A 323 -21.40 8.79 30.84
C LEU A 323 -19.99 8.40 30.39
N MET A 324 -19.24 9.38 29.88
CA MET A 324 -17.86 9.18 29.43
C MET A 324 -16.93 8.86 30.60
N ARG A 325 -16.30 7.67 30.57
CA ARG A 325 -15.11 7.40 31.37
C ARG A 325 -13.93 8.19 30.78
N ARG A 326 -13.69 9.38 31.35
CA ARG A 326 -12.71 10.38 30.92
C ARG A 326 -11.27 9.92 31.16
N LYS A 327 -10.69 9.13 30.24
CA LYS A 327 -9.23 9.12 30.04
C LYS A 327 -8.88 10.26 29.09
N SER A 328 -8.25 11.31 29.61
CA SER A 328 -7.89 12.53 28.88
C SER A 328 -6.73 12.26 27.92
N ASN A 329 -7.06 11.87 26.70
CA ASN A 329 -6.12 11.93 25.58
C ASN A 329 -6.02 13.41 25.14
N PRO A 330 -4.84 14.06 25.15
CA PRO A 330 -4.70 15.49 24.86
C PRO A 330 -5.28 15.87 23.49
N PHE A 331 -5.19 15.00 22.48
CA PHE A 331 -5.77 15.25 21.16
C PHE A 331 -7.31 15.38 21.19
N VAL A 332 -7.99 14.62 22.05
CA VAL A 332 -9.45 14.69 22.22
C VAL A 332 -9.87 16.04 22.83
N ALA A 333 -8.97 16.72 23.55
CA ALA A 333 -9.24 18.00 24.19
C ALA A 333 -8.96 19.23 23.29
N GLN A 334 -8.32 19.05 22.12
CA GLN A 334 -7.98 20.17 21.22
C GLN A 334 -9.20 20.82 20.53
N ARG A 335 -10.33 20.09 20.43
CA ARG A 335 -11.59 20.58 19.86
C ARG A 335 -12.76 20.11 20.72
N ASP A 336 -13.75 20.98 20.95
CA ASP A 336 -15.06 20.51 21.39
C ASP A 336 -15.78 19.86 20.20
N TRP A 337 -15.63 18.54 20.11
CA TRP A 337 -16.26 17.71 19.08
C TRP A 337 -17.79 17.73 19.12
N SER A 338 -18.42 18.09 20.24
CA SER A 338 -19.89 18.14 20.34
C SER A 338 -20.47 19.40 19.67
N THR A 339 -19.73 20.50 19.69
CA THR A 339 -20.12 21.77 19.06
C THR A 339 -19.59 21.90 17.62
N TYR A 340 -18.35 21.49 17.38
CA TYR A 340 -17.62 21.80 16.13
C TYR A 340 -17.46 20.62 15.15
N TYR A 341 -18.11 19.48 15.39
CA TYR A 341 -18.14 18.37 14.43
C TYR A 341 -19.55 17.80 14.26
N GLU A 342 -20.01 17.73 13.01
CA GLU A 342 -21.31 17.19 12.63
C GLU A 342 -21.10 16.14 11.54
N GLY A 343 -21.33 14.86 11.87
CA GLY A 343 -21.06 13.74 10.97
C GLY A 343 -22.34 13.17 10.32
N PHE A 344 -22.28 12.89 9.03
CA PHE A 344 -23.39 12.39 8.23
C PHE A 344 -22.97 11.12 7.46
N PRO A 345 -23.21 9.92 8.00
CA PRO A 345 -22.87 8.66 7.35
C PRO A 345 -23.77 8.41 6.13
N ASN A 346 -23.18 7.98 5.01
CA ASN A 346 -23.87 7.61 3.76
C ASN A 346 -24.86 8.66 3.22
N ALA A 347 -24.74 9.93 3.63
CA ALA A 347 -25.64 10.99 3.23
C ALA A 347 -25.29 11.53 1.82
N GLN A 348 -26.30 12.01 1.10
CA GLN A 348 -26.17 12.47 -0.29
C GLN A 348 -26.46 13.97 -0.38
N VAL A 349 -25.56 14.74 -0.99
CA VAL A 349 -25.86 16.13 -1.39
C VAL A 349 -26.85 16.09 -2.56
N LEU A 350 -27.99 16.76 -2.40
CA LEU A 350 -29.03 16.87 -3.43
C LEU A 350 -28.94 18.19 -4.20
N GLN A 351 -28.64 19.28 -3.51
CA GLN A 351 -28.57 20.62 -4.09
C GLN A 351 -27.50 21.46 -3.38
N VAL A 352 -26.88 22.36 -4.13
CA VAL A 352 -26.02 23.42 -3.62
C VAL A 352 -26.57 24.74 -4.15
N LYS A 353 -26.94 25.66 -3.25
CA LYS A 353 -27.37 27.03 -3.58
C LYS A 353 -26.33 28.01 -3.04
N ARG A 354 -25.90 28.95 -3.86
CA ARG A 354 -24.99 30.04 -3.50
C ARG A 354 -25.47 31.28 -4.24
N GLU A 355 -25.66 32.39 -3.52
CA GLU A 355 -26.03 33.66 -4.14
C GLU A 355 -24.76 34.40 -4.63
N ALA A 356 -24.93 35.26 -5.63
CA ALA A 356 -23.80 35.93 -6.27
C ALA A 356 -23.13 36.91 -5.29
N GLY A 357 -21.84 36.72 -5.01
CA GLY A 357 -21.08 37.52 -4.05
C GLY A 357 -21.08 36.97 -2.62
N GLU A 358 -21.87 35.94 -2.29
CA GLU A 358 -21.82 35.35 -0.95
C GLU A 358 -20.54 34.53 -0.70
N GLU A 359 -20.00 34.68 0.50
CA GLU A 359 -18.87 33.92 1.05
C GLU A 359 -19.26 32.52 1.58
N LYS A 360 -20.55 32.18 1.55
CA LYS A 360 -21.11 30.91 2.00
C LYS A 360 -22.10 30.36 0.97
N ALA A 361 -22.50 29.11 1.17
CA ALA A 361 -23.51 28.44 0.37
C ALA A 361 -24.38 27.56 1.26
N THR A 362 -25.64 27.36 0.85
CA THR A 362 -26.54 26.39 1.49
C THR A 362 -26.50 25.09 0.71
N ILE A 363 -26.13 24.01 1.39
CA ILE A 363 -26.23 22.64 0.87
C ILE A 363 -27.49 21.96 1.41
N THR A 364 -28.18 21.24 0.53
CA THR A 364 -29.32 20.37 0.86
C THR A 364 -28.85 18.93 0.83
N ILE A 365 -29.02 18.21 1.94
CA ILE A 365 -28.49 16.86 2.14
C ILE A 365 -29.66 15.91 2.44
N ARG A 366 -29.69 14.74 1.80
CA ARG A 366 -30.54 13.60 2.17
C ARG A 366 -29.78 12.68 3.13
N LEU A 367 -30.39 12.38 4.27
CA LEU A 367 -29.89 11.44 5.26
C LEU A 367 -30.29 10.00 4.95
N VAL A 368 -29.68 9.03 5.64
CA VAL A 368 -30.00 7.59 5.51
C VAL A 368 -31.43 7.27 5.93
N SER A 369 -32.01 8.06 6.86
CA SER A 369 -33.42 7.98 7.25
C SER A 369 -34.39 8.39 6.13
N GLY A 370 -33.89 9.04 5.07
CA GLY A 370 -34.70 9.69 4.03
C GLY A 370 -34.94 11.18 4.28
N ASP A 371 -34.71 11.66 5.51
CA ASP A 371 -34.88 13.08 5.88
C ASP A 371 -34.01 14.00 5.03
N ILE A 372 -34.53 15.19 4.75
CA ILE A 372 -33.82 16.24 4.01
C ILE A 372 -33.52 17.39 4.96
N ILE A 373 -32.24 17.74 5.08
CA ILE A 373 -31.75 18.83 5.91
C ILE A 373 -30.96 19.84 5.08
N THR A 374 -30.82 21.07 5.60
CA THR A 374 -29.97 22.11 5.02
C THR A 374 -28.84 22.49 5.98
N ARG A 375 -27.66 22.83 5.45
CA ARG A 375 -26.52 23.37 6.21
C ARG A 375 -25.88 24.51 5.43
N SER A 376 -25.42 25.54 6.14
CA SER A 376 -24.53 26.55 5.55
C SER A 376 -23.09 26.07 5.62
N VAL A 377 -22.33 26.30 4.54
CA VAL A 377 -20.90 25.95 4.43
C VAL A 377 -20.15 27.06 3.70
N GLY A 378 -18.95 27.38 4.18
CA GLY A 378 -18.03 28.34 3.57
C GLY A 378 -16.80 27.70 2.93
N GLY A 379 -16.73 26.38 2.85
CA GLY A 379 -15.68 25.72 2.07
C GLY A 379 -15.94 24.24 1.82
N LEU A 380 -15.20 23.67 0.85
CA LEU A 380 -15.26 22.25 0.49
C LEU A 380 -13.86 21.62 0.44
N GLN A 381 -13.72 20.49 1.12
CA GLN A 381 -12.61 19.56 0.95
C GLN A 381 -13.15 18.23 0.45
N TYR A 382 -12.96 17.98 -0.85
CA TYR A 382 -13.42 16.76 -1.53
C TYR A 382 -12.28 15.74 -1.61
N VAL A 383 -12.26 14.82 -0.65
CA VAL A 383 -11.12 13.94 -0.32
C VAL A 383 -11.51 12.47 -0.38
N VAL A 384 -12.08 12.07 -1.53
CA VAL A 384 -12.56 10.71 -1.82
C VAL A 384 -11.47 9.76 -2.35
N GLY A 385 -10.21 10.22 -2.37
CA GLY A 385 -9.04 9.48 -2.83
C GLY A 385 -8.50 9.91 -4.21
N ARG A 386 -7.35 9.35 -4.58
CA ARG A 386 -6.65 9.58 -5.85
C ARG A 386 -6.62 8.30 -6.71
N ARG A 387 -6.17 8.40 -7.96
CA ARG A 387 -5.92 7.29 -8.89
C ARG A 387 -4.58 7.47 -9.60
N GLY A 388 -4.03 6.40 -10.15
CA GLY A 388 -2.93 6.47 -11.10
C GLY A 388 -3.46 6.63 -12.52
N THR A 389 -2.55 6.84 -13.46
CA THR A 389 -2.82 6.69 -14.90
C THR A 389 -1.56 6.15 -15.60
N LEU A 390 -1.75 5.47 -16.73
CA LEU A 390 -0.71 5.09 -17.67
C LEU A 390 -0.89 5.78 -19.04
N ASP A 391 -1.66 6.88 -19.09
CA ASP A 391 -1.97 7.58 -20.35
C ASP A 391 -0.75 8.26 -20.99
N PHE A 392 0.39 8.34 -20.29
CA PHE A 392 1.69 8.73 -20.85
C PHE A 392 2.35 7.63 -21.72
N LEU A 393 1.82 6.40 -21.67
CA LEU A 393 2.20 5.31 -22.58
C LEU A 393 1.35 5.39 -23.85
N ALA A 394 1.98 5.26 -25.02
CA ALA A 394 1.26 5.13 -26.29
C ALA A 394 0.33 3.90 -26.27
N PRO A 395 -0.85 3.94 -26.93
CA PRO A 395 -1.90 2.94 -26.74
C PRO A 395 -1.45 1.48 -26.86
N LYS A 396 -0.60 1.15 -27.84
CA LYS A 396 -0.05 -0.20 -28.02
C LYS A 396 0.75 -0.68 -26.80
N LEU A 397 1.66 0.16 -26.30
CA LEU A 397 2.48 -0.17 -25.12
C LEU A 397 1.62 -0.19 -23.84
N ARG A 398 0.61 0.67 -23.75
CA ARG A 398 -0.39 0.65 -22.67
C ARG A 398 -1.14 -0.70 -22.64
N SER A 399 -1.58 -1.22 -23.79
CA SER A 399 -2.20 -2.55 -23.91
C SER A 399 -1.24 -3.68 -23.52
N GLU A 400 0.03 -3.66 -23.96
CA GLU A 400 1.05 -4.63 -23.54
C GLU A 400 1.19 -4.69 -22.00
N VAL A 401 1.30 -3.52 -21.35
CA VAL A 401 1.41 -3.39 -19.89
C VAL A 401 0.15 -3.87 -19.17
N MET A 402 -1.03 -3.51 -19.68
CA MET A 402 -2.32 -3.91 -19.09
C MET A 402 -2.69 -5.38 -19.34
N GLY A 403 -2.12 -6.02 -20.37
CA GLY A 403 -2.48 -7.38 -20.78
C GLY A 403 -3.84 -7.48 -21.48
N THR A 404 -4.37 -6.37 -22.00
CA THR A 404 -5.62 -6.33 -22.76
C THR A 404 -5.35 -6.44 -24.26
N PRO A 405 -6.23 -7.08 -25.06
CA PRO A 405 -6.12 -7.03 -26.51
C PRO A 405 -6.20 -5.57 -26.98
N ALA A 406 -5.47 -5.24 -28.04
CA ALA A 406 -5.45 -3.90 -28.61
C ALA A 406 -6.73 -3.65 -29.43
N THR A 407 -7.85 -3.43 -28.75
CA THR A 407 -9.07 -2.90 -29.37
C THR A 407 -8.84 -1.47 -29.83
N THR A 408 -9.23 -1.20 -31.08
CA THR A 408 -9.14 0.12 -31.71
C THR A 408 -10.01 1.12 -30.96
N GLU A 409 -9.50 2.34 -30.75
CA GLU A 409 -10.25 3.52 -30.28
C GLU A 409 -10.84 3.52 -28.86
N GLU A 410 -10.00 3.34 -27.83
CA GLU A 410 -10.32 3.86 -26.49
C GLU A 410 -9.37 5.00 -26.06
N THR A 411 -9.78 6.22 -26.42
CA THR A 411 -9.28 7.53 -25.93
C THR A 411 -9.70 7.85 -24.50
N THR A 412 -10.39 6.92 -23.83
CA THR A 412 -10.75 6.97 -22.41
C THR A 412 -9.49 7.01 -21.52
N ARG A 413 -9.44 7.98 -20.60
CA ARG A 413 -8.38 8.08 -19.59
C ARG A 413 -8.41 6.86 -18.69
N THR A 414 -7.33 6.08 -18.69
CA THR A 414 -7.29 4.81 -17.95
C THR A 414 -6.88 5.08 -16.50
N LEU A 415 -7.87 5.27 -15.62
CA LEU A 415 -7.64 5.42 -14.18
C LEU A 415 -7.30 4.08 -13.54
N ILE A 416 -6.12 3.98 -12.93
CA ILE A 416 -5.62 2.74 -12.31
C ILE A 416 -5.54 2.85 -10.78
N SER A 417 -5.42 1.69 -10.14
CA SER A 417 -5.27 1.52 -8.69
C SER A 417 -4.21 0.45 -8.39
N GLY A 418 -3.85 0.25 -7.12
CA GLY A 418 -2.92 -0.80 -6.69
C GLY A 418 -3.37 -2.22 -7.03
N HIS A 419 -4.66 -2.43 -7.30
CA HIS A 419 -5.19 -3.73 -7.74
C HIS A 419 -5.02 -3.96 -9.26
N THR A 420 -4.86 -2.91 -10.06
CA THR A 420 -4.96 -2.98 -11.53
C THR A 420 -3.90 -3.87 -12.16
N LEU A 421 -2.66 -3.85 -11.65
CA LEU A 421 -1.56 -4.69 -12.13
C LEU A 421 -1.15 -5.77 -11.13
N ARG A 422 -1.92 -5.97 -10.04
CA ARG A 422 -1.54 -6.85 -8.93
C ARG A 422 -1.32 -8.30 -9.38
N ALA A 423 -2.28 -8.88 -10.09
CA ALA A 423 -2.18 -10.25 -10.59
C ALA A 423 -0.96 -10.46 -11.53
N LYS A 424 -0.61 -9.45 -12.35
CA LYS A 424 0.63 -9.49 -13.15
C LYS A 424 1.87 -9.43 -12.25
N SER A 425 1.90 -8.51 -11.27
CA SER A 425 3.02 -8.34 -10.34
C SER A 425 3.31 -9.57 -9.47
N GLU A 426 2.30 -10.38 -9.15
CA GLU A 426 2.42 -11.65 -8.43
C GLU A 426 3.07 -12.74 -9.29
N THR A 427 3.01 -12.62 -10.62
CA THR A 427 3.72 -13.49 -11.57
C THR A 427 5.12 -12.95 -11.90
N SER A 428 5.23 -11.65 -12.16
CA SER A 428 6.46 -10.97 -12.56
C SER A 428 6.29 -9.45 -12.47
N LEU A 429 7.29 -8.74 -11.94
CA LEU A 429 7.35 -7.28 -12.00
C LEU A 429 7.80 -6.76 -13.37
N GLU A 430 8.40 -7.62 -14.21
CA GLU A 430 8.52 -7.41 -15.65
C GLU A 430 7.16 -7.75 -16.29
N VAL A 431 6.32 -6.73 -16.52
CA VAL A 431 4.91 -6.90 -16.95
C VAL A 431 4.72 -6.88 -18.46
N ALA A 432 5.72 -6.42 -19.20
CA ALA A 432 5.92 -6.63 -20.63
C ALA A 432 7.44 -6.67 -20.87
N LYS A 433 7.89 -7.17 -22.04
CA LYS A 433 9.33 -7.31 -22.35
C LYS A 433 10.08 -5.98 -22.09
N ALA A 434 11.05 -6.00 -21.19
CA ALA A 434 11.83 -4.82 -20.77
C ALA A 434 11.01 -3.64 -20.18
N VAL A 435 9.78 -3.91 -19.69
CA VAL A 435 8.94 -2.95 -18.96
C VAL A 435 8.67 -3.46 -17.56
N PHE A 436 9.13 -2.73 -16.55
CA PHE A 436 9.01 -3.10 -15.15
C PHE A 436 8.03 -2.19 -14.41
N ILE A 437 7.40 -2.69 -13.34
CA ILE A 437 6.63 -1.88 -12.39
C ILE A 437 7.23 -1.98 -10.98
N ILE A 438 7.29 -0.88 -10.24
CA ILE A 438 7.78 -0.85 -8.86
C ILE A 438 6.89 0.02 -7.95
N GLY A 439 7.02 -0.18 -6.64
CA GLY A 439 6.24 0.51 -5.62
C GLY A 439 4.73 0.27 -5.79
N SER A 440 3.92 1.30 -5.55
CA SER A 440 2.45 1.18 -5.49
C SER A 440 1.76 0.70 -6.78
N LEU A 441 2.44 0.70 -7.93
CA LEU A 441 1.93 0.08 -9.16
C LEU A 441 1.85 -1.45 -9.06
N ALA A 442 2.71 -2.07 -8.23
CA ALA A 442 2.67 -3.48 -7.87
C ALA A 442 1.71 -3.80 -6.69
N GLY A 443 0.92 -2.80 -6.26
CA GLY A 443 -0.01 -2.88 -5.14
C GLY A 443 0.57 -2.46 -3.79
N ASP A 444 1.89 -2.60 -3.60
CA ASP A 444 2.55 -2.32 -2.32
C ASP A 444 2.90 -0.84 -2.18
N SER A 445 2.23 -0.13 -1.27
CA SER A 445 2.29 1.34 -1.20
C SER A 445 3.13 1.91 -0.04
N LEU A 446 3.67 1.07 0.85
CA LEU A 446 4.53 1.48 1.95
C LEU A 446 6.00 1.55 1.51
N ILE A 447 6.78 2.51 2.02
CA ILE A 447 8.20 2.65 1.68
C ILE A 447 9.00 1.40 2.06
N ARG A 448 8.76 0.83 3.25
CA ARG A 448 9.36 -0.46 3.69
C ARG A 448 9.22 -1.59 2.67
N HIS A 449 8.10 -1.63 1.94
CA HIS A 449 7.81 -2.64 0.90
C HIS A 449 8.24 -2.23 -0.52
N ALA A 450 9.01 -1.15 -0.70
CA ALA A 450 9.47 -0.74 -2.02
C ALA A 450 10.68 -1.54 -2.53
N ILE A 451 11.51 -2.07 -1.62
CA ILE A 451 12.90 -2.43 -1.96
C ILE A 451 12.98 -3.75 -2.75
N GLY A 452 12.22 -4.78 -2.39
CA GLY A 452 12.24 -6.08 -3.10
C GLY A 452 11.96 -5.95 -4.60
N GLY A 453 10.98 -5.12 -4.97
CA GLY A 453 10.65 -4.87 -6.37
C GLY A 453 11.71 -4.05 -7.12
N CYS A 454 12.41 -3.15 -6.43
CA CYS A 454 13.55 -2.43 -7.01
C CYS A 454 14.74 -3.38 -7.24
N VAL A 455 15.01 -4.27 -6.29
CA VAL A 455 16.08 -5.28 -6.38
C VAL A 455 15.80 -6.28 -7.50
N PHE A 456 14.54 -6.73 -7.67
CA PHE A 456 14.13 -7.54 -8.83
C PHE A 456 14.36 -6.83 -10.17
N ALA A 457 13.91 -5.57 -10.28
CA ALA A 457 14.05 -4.79 -11.50
C ALA A 457 15.54 -4.58 -11.84
N ALA A 458 16.37 -4.25 -10.85
CA ALA A 458 17.81 -4.16 -11.02
C ALA A 458 18.42 -5.50 -11.45
N GLY A 459 18.12 -6.61 -10.78
CA GLY A 459 18.64 -7.94 -11.16
C GLY A 459 18.30 -8.34 -12.59
N ARG A 460 17.15 -7.88 -13.13
CA ARG A 460 16.77 -8.04 -14.53
C ARG A 460 17.56 -7.12 -15.47
N ILE A 461 17.67 -5.84 -15.15
CA ILE A 461 18.38 -4.82 -15.94
C ILE A 461 19.88 -5.13 -16.04
N LEU A 462 20.50 -5.60 -14.95
CA LEU A 462 21.90 -6.02 -14.90
C LEU A 462 22.15 -7.43 -15.52
N GLY A 463 21.12 -8.12 -16.02
CA GLY A 463 21.25 -9.45 -16.63
C GLY A 463 21.57 -10.59 -15.64
N VAL A 464 21.39 -10.36 -14.33
CA VAL A 464 21.55 -11.39 -13.29
C VAL A 464 20.36 -12.37 -13.28
N LEU A 465 19.17 -11.92 -13.71
CA LEU A 465 17.94 -12.68 -13.78
C LEU A 465 17.33 -12.69 -15.20
N PRO A 466 16.71 -13.80 -15.69
CA PRO A 466 15.80 -13.80 -16.87
C PRO A 466 16.40 -13.23 -18.17
N SER A 467 15.67 -12.51 -19.03
CA SER A 467 14.25 -12.08 -18.97
C SER A 467 13.25 -13.24 -19.15
N SER A 468 12.04 -13.07 -18.60
CA SER A 468 10.93 -14.04 -18.71
C SER A 468 10.32 -14.09 -20.12
N CYS A 469 10.68 -13.15 -21.00
CA CYS A 469 10.18 -13.08 -22.37
C CYS A 469 11.12 -13.73 -23.41
N CYS A 470 12.21 -14.37 -22.97
CA CYS A 470 13.17 -15.05 -23.85
C CYS A 470 12.75 -16.49 -24.19
N SER A 471 11.57 -16.64 -24.78
CA SER A 471 11.07 -17.90 -25.34
C SER A 471 10.57 -17.70 -26.77
N ASN A 472 11.51 -17.49 -27.70
CA ASN A 472 11.44 -17.88 -29.12
C ASN A 472 12.64 -17.32 -29.91
N SER A 473 13.76 -18.04 -29.88
CA SER A 473 14.73 -18.06 -30.99
C SER A 473 15.52 -19.36 -30.95
N SER A 474 15.13 -20.27 -31.84
CA SER A 474 15.83 -21.46 -32.33
C SER A 474 17.19 -21.81 -31.72
N GLN A 475 17.21 -22.77 -30.81
CA GLN A 475 18.29 -23.77 -30.77
C GLN A 475 17.72 -25.16 -30.44
N VAL A 476 17.72 -26.04 -31.45
CA VAL A 476 17.55 -27.48 -31.25
C VAL A 476 18.85 -28.00 -30.64
N SER A 477 18.78 -28.53 -29.43
CA SER A 477 19.86 -29.33 -28.84
C SER A 477 19.25 -30.33 -27.86
N THR A 478 19.66 -31.59 -28.02
CA THR A 478 19.00 -32.79 -27.48
C THR A 478 19.56 -33.22 -26.13
N CYS A 479 18.66 -33.75 -25.28
CA CYS A 479 18.95 -34.46 -24.02
C CYS A 479 19.48 -33.56 -22.87
N SER A 480 19.03 -33.69 -21.62
CA SER A 480 18.75 -34.95 -20.91
C SER A 480 17.65 -34.86 -19.84
N SER A 481 16.81 -35.90 -19.80
CA SER A 481 16.07 -36.47 -18.65
C SER A 481 15.75 -35.60 -17.41
N SER A 482 14.46 -35.31 -17.21
CA SER A 482 13.85 -35.25 -15.87
C SER A 482 12.60 -36.15 -15.84
N THR A 483 12.46 -36.95 -14.79
CA THR A 483 11.44 -38.00 -14.68
C THR A 483 10.05 -37.45 -14.36
N PRO A 484 8.99 -37.84 -15.09
CA PRO A 484 7.61 -37.54 -14.70
C PRO A 484 7.20 -38.39 -13.49
N ARG A 485 6.40 -37.80 -12.58
CA ARG A 485 5.74 -38.55 -11.50
C ARG A 485 4.73 -39.55 -12.08
N SER A 486 4.64 -40.71 -11.45
CA SER A 486 3.75 -41.81 -11.81
C SER A 486 2.27 -41.42 -11.79
N VAL A 487 1.56 -41.72 -12.88
CA VAL A 487 0.10 -41.87 -12.91
C VAL A 487 -0.18 -43.30 -13.35
N SER A 488 -1.02 -44.02 -12.60
CA SER A 488 -1.33 -45.44 -12.85
C SER A 488 -2.10 -45.64 -14.17
N PRO A 489 -1.90 -46.77 -14.87
CA PRO A 489 -2.47 -46.98 -16.21
C PRO A 489 -3.96 -47.33 -16.19
N ILE A 490 -4.69 -46.79 -17.17
CA ILE A 490 -6.06 -47.19 -17.53
C ILE A 490 -5.97 -48.27 -18.62
N PRO A 491 -6.60 -49.45 -18.47
CA PRO A 491 -6.69 -50.44 -19.54
C PRO A 491 -7.80 -50.10 -20.57
N PRO A 492 -7.70 -50.58 -21.82
CA PRO A 492 -8.64 -50.23 -22.89
C PRO A 492 -10.01 -50.89 -22.76
N PHE A 493 -11.02 -50.27 -23.38
CA PHE A 493 -12.41 -50.73 -23.44
C PHE A 493 -12.60 -51.96 -24.34
N GLU A 494 -13.38 -52.93 -23.87
CA GLU A 494 -14.23 -53.80 -24.69
C GLU A 494 -15.69 -53.81 -24.15
N PRO A 495 -16.72 -54.08 -24.99
CA PRO A 495 -18.12 -53.77 -24.65
C PRO A 495 -18.95 -55.00 -24.23
N PHE A 496 -19.67 -54.91 -23.10
CA PHE A 496 -20.64 -55.92 -22.65
C PHE A 496 -21.87 -55.30 -21.93
N PRO A 497 -22.99 -56.04 -21.71
CA PRO A 497 -24.34 -55.51 -21.90
C PRO A 497 -25.07 -55.05 -20.62
N THR A 498 -26.28 -54.51 -20.83
CA THR A 498 -27.21 -53.94 -19.83
C THR A 498 -27.67 -54.93 -18.74
N PRO A 499 -27.63 -54.55 -17.44
CA PRO A 499 -28.24 -55.29 -16.34
C PRO A 499 -29.70 -54.85 -16.03
N PRO A 500 -30.49 -55.67 -15.31
CA PRO A 500 -31.92 -55.43 -15.04
C PRO A 500 -32.23 -54.61 -13.76
N THR A 501 -33.49 -54.21 -13.62
CA THR A 501 -34.03 -53.35 -12.54
C THR A 501 -34.23 -54.05 -11.18
N PRO A 502 -34.10 -53.32 -10.05
CA PRO A 502 -34.36 -53.83 -8.69
C PRO A 502 -35.84 -53.67 -8.23
N PRO A 503 -36.28 -54.42 -7.19
CA PRO A 503 -37.65 -54.41 -6.65
C PRO A 503 -37.92 -53.29 -5.61
N PRO A 504 -39.20 -53.00 -5.26
CA PRO A 504 -39.58 -51.87 -4.41
C PRO A 504 -39.49 -52.10 -2.89
N PRO A 505 -39.40 -51.03 -2.06
CA PRO A 505 -39.32 -51.11 -0.59
C PRO A 505 -40.69 -51.22 0.12
N PRO A 506 -40.71 -51.63 1.42
CA PRO A 506 -41.94 -51.82 2.21
C PRO A 506 -42.52 -50.51 2.81
N PRO A 507 -43.79 -50.51 3.29
CA PRO A 507 -44.50 -49.31 3.74
C PRO A 507 -44.21 -48.88 5.20
N PRO A 508 -44.44 -47.60 5.55
CA PRO A 508 -44.19 -47.05 6.89
C PRO A 508 -45.40 -47.16 7.86
N PRO A 509 -45.17 -47.03 9.19
CA PRO A 509 -46.23 -47.00 10.21
C PRO A 509 -46.96 -45.64 10.31
N PRO A 510 -48.17 -45.59 10.93
CA PRO A 510 -49.04 -44.41 10.93
C PRO A 510 -48.70 -43.33 11.99
N PRO A 511 -49.23 -42.09 11.84
CA PRO A 511 -48.74 -40.91 12.56
C PRO A 511 -49.56 -40.51 13.80
N ARG A 512 -49.01 -39.61 14.62
CA ARG A 512 -49.76 -38.88 15.66
C ARG A 512 -49.33 -37.40 15.79
N SER A 513 -50.18 -36.50 15.27
CA SER A 513 -50.43 -35.08 15.66
C SER A 513 -49.23 -34.18 16.05
N THR A 514 -48.70 -33.29 15.19
CA THR A 514 -49.16 -31.89 14.85
C THR A 514 -48.99 -30.82 15.96
N PRO A 515 -48.84 -29.51 15.66
CA PRO A 515 -48.38 -28.79 14.44
C PRO A 515 -47.21 -27.80 14.72
N SER A 516 -46.22 -27.59 13.83
CA SER A 516 -46.13 -26.50 12.81
C SER A 516 -46.63 -25.10 13.27
N THR A 517 -46.00 -23.96 12.93
CA THR A 517 -45.48 -23.58 11.59
C THR A 517 -44.56 -22.35 11.67
N SER A 518 -43.47 -22.30 10.89
CA SER A 518 -43.05 -21.07 10.20
C SER A 518 -42.25 -21.43 8.93
N THR A 519 -42.52 -20.69 7.85
CA THR A 519 -42.29 -21.16 6.47
C THR A 519 -40.99 -20.60 5.90
N SER A 520 -40.19 -21.45 5.26
CA SER A 520 -39.08 -21.06 4.41
C SER A 520 -39.55 -20.76 2.98
N VAL A 521 -38.90 -19.80 2.31
CA VAL A 521 -38.80 -19.80 0.84
C VAL A 521 -37.34 -19.54 0.47
N SER A 522 -36.81 -20.44 -0.35
CA SER A 522 -35.39 -20.50 -0.70
C SER A 522 -35.02 -19.55 -1.83
N ALA A 523 -33.81 -18.99 -1.77
CA ALA A 523 -33.09 -18.55 -2.96
C ALA A 523 -31.60 -18.90 -2.77
N ALA A 524 -31.14 -19.95 -3.45
CA ALA A 524 -29.74 -20.31 -3.46
C ALA A 524 -28.96 -19.31 -4.34
N SER A 525 -28.01 -18.60 -3.75
CA SER A 525 -26.98 -17.88 -4.49
C SER A 525 -25.61 -18.40 -4.06
N THR A 526 -24.78 -18.69 -5.05
CA THR A 526 -23.44 -19.25 -4.89
C THR A 526 -22.59 -18.26 -4.09
N LEU A 527 -22.08 -18.69 -2.93
CA LEU A 527 -21.20 -17.87 -2.09
C LEU A 527 -19.82 -17.77 -2.73
N ASP A 528 -19.61 -16.69 -3.46
CA ASP A 528 -18.30 -16.28 -3.95
C ASP A 528 -17.50 -15.69 -2.78
N ILE A 529 -16.76 -16.55 -2.08
CA ILE A 529 -15.98 -16.19 -0.88
C ILE A 529 -14.69 -15.47 -1.31
N SER A 530 -14.85 -14.25 -1.80
CA SER A 530 -13.76 -13.28 -1.88
C SER A 530 -13.41 -12.79 -0.46
N PRO A 531 -12.12 -12.78 -0.06
CA PRO A 531 -11.72 -12.31 1.26
C PRO A 531 -12.04 -10.81 1.43
N PRO A 532 -12.29 -10.35 2.67
CA PRO A 532 -12.72 -8.97 2.92
C PRO A 532 -11.68 -7.96 2.44
N VAL A 533 -12.11 -7.03 1.57
CA VAL A 533 -11.25 -6.07 0.89
C VAL A 533 -10.64 -5.06 1.87
N THR A 534 -9.44 -5.34 2.36
CA THR A 534 -8.57 -4.37 3.02
C THR A 534 -7.82 -3.55 1.99
N THR A 535 -8.32 -2.35 1.69
CA THR A 535 -7.59 -1.40 0.86
C THR A 535 -6.31 -0.96 1.57
N ASN A 536 -5.15 -1.28 0.96
CA ASN A 536 -3.81 -0.73 1.24
C ASN A 536 -3.02 -1.28 2.45
N GLY A 537 -3.06 -2.57 2.78
CA GLY A 537 -1.97 -3.22 3.56
C GLY A 537 -1.59 -2.58 4.91
N HIS A 538 -2.56 -1.99 5.61
CA HIS A 538 -2.39 -1.21 6.84
C HIS A 538 -2.91 -1.97 8.08
N VAL A 539 -2.79 -3.29 8.11
CA VAL A 539 -3.27 -4.11 9.25
C VAL A 539 -2.36 -3.92 10.48
N ASP A 540 -1.11 -3.51 10.27
CA ASP A 540 -0.14 -3.13 11.31
C ASP A 540 -0.59 -1.94 12.17
N LEU A 541 -1.41 -1.03 11.63
CA LEU A 541 -1.96 0.11 12.38
C LEU A 541 -2.78 -0.31 13.62
N HIS A 542 -3.25 -1.56 13.67
CA HIS A 542 -3.98 -2.13 14.82
C HIS A 542 -3.11 -2.34 16.07
N LEU A 543 -1.78 -2.23 15.97
CA LEU A 543 -0.85 -2.48 17.05
C LEU A 543 -0.14 -1.19 17.51
N ASP A 544 0.20 -1.15 18.79
CA ASP A 544 1.16 -0.19 19.34
C ASP A 544 2.52 -0.91 19.45
N ARG A 545 3.42 -0.65 18.49
CA ARG A 545 4.77 -1.26 18.49
C ARG A 545 5.56 -0.95 19.77
N ARG A 546 5.34 0.21 20.42
CA ARG A 546 5.97 0.56 21.71
C ARG A 546 5.52 -0.37 22.83
N LYS A 547 4.23 -0.73 22.83
CA LYS A 547 3.68 -1.70 23.79
C LYS A 547 4.17 -3.11 23.46
N LEU A 548 4.14 -3.50 22.19
CA LEU A 548 4.54 -4.84 21.75
C LEU A 548 6.00 -5.13 22.11
N ALA A 549 6.94 -4.23 21.78
CA ALA A 549 8.35 -4.37 22.15
C ALA A 549 8.56 -4.51 23.67
N ARG A 550 7.80 -3.76 24.49
CA ARG A 550 7.85 -3.89 25.96
C ARG A 550 7.34 -5.24 26.46
N GLU A 551 6.27 -5.78 25.89
CA GLU A 551 5.78 -7.11 26.28
C GLU A 551 6.70 -8.23 25.77
N VAL A 552 7.34 -8.09 24.60
CA VAL A 552 8.37 -9.01 24.10
C VAL A 552 9.59 -9.02 25.01
N ASN A 553 10.09 -7.84 25.44
CA ASN A 553 11.21 -7.75 26.37
C ASN A 553 10.89 -8.40 27.73
N LYS A 554 9.67 -8.23 28.25
CA LYS A 554 9.23 -8.94 29.46
C LYS A 554 9.18 -10.46 29.24
N ALA A 555 8.59 -10.92 28.14
CA ALA A 555 8.50 -12.34 27.83
C ALA A 555 9.88 -12.99 27.67
N SER A 556 10.82 -12.27 27.04
CA SER A 556 12.22 -12.68 26.91
C SER A 556 12.92 -12.78 28.27
N ALA A 557 12.77 -11.76 29.13
CA ALA A 557 13.33 -11.78 30.49
C ALA A 557 12.70 -12.85 31.40
N VAL A 558 11.41 -13.16 31.21
CA VAL A 558 10.76 -14.30 31.88
C VAL A 558 11.33 -15.62 31.36
N ASN A 559 11.45 -15.78 30.04
CA ASN A 559 12.02 -16.98 29.43
C ASN A 559 13.48 -17.20 29.82
N SER A 560 14.32 -16.17 29.94
CA SER A 560 15.70 -16.33 30.40
C SER A 560 15.75 -16.87 31.83
N VAL A 561 14.94 -16.35 32.76
CA VAL A 561 14.80 -16.89 34.13
C VAL A 561 14.37 -18.37 34.11
N TRP A 562 13.48 -18.75 33.20
CA TRP A 562 13.05 -20.16 33.05
C TRP A 562 14.11 -21.08 32.40
N VAL A 563 14.98 -20.55 31.55
CA VAL A 563 16.14 -21.27 30.98
C VAL A 563 17.24 -21.41 32.03
N ASP A 564 17.57 -20.33 32.73
CA ASP A 564 18.61 -20.26 33.78
C ASP A 564 18.26 -21.13 35.00
N SER A 565 16.96 -21.30 35.31
CA SER A 565 16.47 -22.24 36.33
C SER A 565 16.52 -23.71 35.91
N GLY A 566 16.88 -24.01 34.66
CA GLY A 566 17.02 -25.39 34.14
C GLY A 566 15.71 -26.13 33.88
N TRP A 567 14.55 -25.52 34.14
CA TRP A 567 13.23 -26.19 34.04
C TRP A 567 12.76 -26.45 32.60
N TRP A 568 13.33 -25.76 31.60
CA TRP A 568 13.01 -25.98 30.18
C TRP A 568 13.80 -27.11 29.51
N ALA A 569 14.86 -27.62 30.15
CA ALA A 569 15.55 -28.81 29.67
C ALA A 569 14.70 -30.05 30.01
N GLY A 570 13.86 -30.44 29.04
CA GLY A 570 13.04 -31.65 29.13
C GLY A 570 13.89 -32.92 29.23
N GLY A 571 14.29 -33.26 30.45
CA GLY A 571 14.79 -34.55 30.90
C GLY A 571 15.95 -35.18 30.13
N MET A 572 17.20 -34.93 30.58
CA MET A 572 18.14 -35.98 31.04
C MET A 572 19.53 -35.40 31.40
N GLY A 573 19.93 -35.55 32.67
CA GLY A 573 21.29 -35.52 33.30
C GLY A 573 22.44 -34.66 32.74
N GLY A 574 23.28 -34.02 33.56
CA GLY A 574 23.38 -34.00 35.03
C GLY A 574 24.84 -33.82 35.49
N GLY A 575 25.05 -33.28 36.69
CA GLY A 575 26.38 -33.16 37.32
C GLY A 575 26.88 -31.72 37.49
N ARG A 576 27.53 -31.49 38.63
CA ARG A 576 28.37 -30.30 38.92
C ARG A 576 29.76 -30.48 38.33
#